data_AF-A0A3B9HN45-F1
#
_entry.id   AF-A0A3B9HN45-F1
#
_cell.length_a   1.000
_cell.length_b   1.000
_cell.length_c   1.000
_cell.angle_alpha   90.00
_cell.angle_beta   90.00
_cell.angle_gamma   90.00
#
_symmetry.space_group_name_H-M   'P 1'
#
loop_
_entity.id
_entity.type
_entity.pdbx_description
1 polymer ?
#
loop_
_entity_poly.entity_id
_entity_poly.type
_entity_poly.pdbx_seq_one_letter_code
_entity_poly.pdbx_strand_id
1 'polypeptide(L)'
;GAIISSVEDLLLWDEALYSDKLVSQKTLQQAFEPHLLADGTNTNYGFGWGVSVYKELTFIRHGGAINGFLSDAVRIPEAHFFMVILSNNQSVGPAGLTDEILNKAFSLGIANTTEQSCEDYAEELTGVYQVVRSGGRLVTNYSEEPVYGYVRYADGALTIQQTGGGTRTLTCIGKDTFMLRSPYTRMVFTRDENDRVLGMHLLTLPTTFGPDDFAPKTDIPLPGEKQEVSLLPEQLIRLCGSYDLGGGFLLSVTAEGSQLFIQATGQAKFPVYPTSDTEFFWKIVDASVTFETNEDGSISGITLHQGGDYFGRKIN
;
A
#
# COMPACT_ATOMS: atom_id res chain seq x y z
N GLY A 1 -17.32 -10.64 -7.10
CA GLY A 1 -16.70 -11.73 -6.33
C GLY A 1 -17.72 -12.30 -5.37
N ALA A 2 -18.27 -13.47 -5.67
CA ALA A 2 -19.12 -14.26 -4.75
C ALA A 2 -19.26 -15.72 -5.22
N ILE A 3 -18.46 -16.13 -6.23
CA ILE A 3 -18.43 -17.52 -6.69
C ILE A 3 -17.64 -18.31 -5.64
N ILE A 4 -18.19 -19.44 -5.23
CA ILE A 4 -17.58 -20.38 -4.29
C ILE A 4 -17.20 -21.62 -5.09
N SER A 5 -15.96 -22.10 -4.92
CA SER A 5 -15.42 -23.22 -5.67
C SER A 5 -14.27 -23.89 -4.90
N SER A 6 -13.78 -25.03 -5.37
CA SER A 6 -12.58 -25.71 -4.86
C SER A 6 -11.41 -25.61 -5.84
N VAL A 7 -10.22 -26.06 -5.42
CA VAL A 7 -9.05 -26.11 -6.31
C VAL A 7 -9.24 -27.12 -7.44
N GLU A 8 -9.94 -28.24 -7.19
CA GLU A 8 -10.27 -29.24 -8.19
C GLU A 8 -11.25 -28.71 -9.24
N ASP A 9 -12.31 -28.02 -8.81
CA ASP A 9 -13.28 -27.40 -9.71
C ASP A 9 -12.62 -26.34 -10.60
N LEU A 10 -11.74 -25.51 -10.03
CA LEU A 10 -11.03 -24.47 -10.78
C LEU A 10 -10.00 -25.05 -11.75
N LEU A 11 -9.37 -26.18 -11.41
CA LEU A 11 -8.51 -26.90 -12.34
C LEU A 11 -9.31 -27.49 -13.51
N LEU A 12 -10.46 -28.11 -13.24
CA LEU A 12 -11.37 -28.60 -14.30
C LEU A 12 -11.87 -27.45 -15.18
N TRP A 13 -12.15 -26.30 -14.58
CA TRP A 13 -12.53 -25.09 -15.30
C TRP A 13 -11.40 -24.60 -16.21
N ASP A 14 -10.16 -24.49 -15.74
CA ASP A 14 -9.02 -24.07 -16.56
C ASP A 14 -8.77 -25.04 -17.73
N GLU A 15 -8.80 -26.35 -17.47
CA GLU A 15 -8.66 -27.38 -18.52
C GLU A 15 -9.75 -27.26 -19.60
N ALA A 16 -10.99 -26.94 -19.20
CA ALA A 16 -12.09 -26.72 -20.14
C ALA A 16 -11.83 -25.52 -21.08
N LEU A 17 -11.02 -24.54 -20.68
CA LEU A 17 -10.66 -23.37 -21.50
C LEU A 17 -9.71 -23.69 -22.65
N TYR A 18 -9.05 -24.85 -22.67
CA TYR A 18 -8.28 -25.30 -23.84
C TYR A 18 -9.17 -25.96 -24.90
N SER A 19 -10.46 -26.09 -24.64
CA SER A 19 -11.47 -26.60 -25.58
C SER A 19 -12.41 -25.48 -26.03
N ASP A 20 -13.17 -25.73 -27.11
CA ASP A 20 -14.26 -24.83 -27.55
C ASP A 20 -15.62 -25.17 -26.89
N LYS A 21 -15.65 -26.06 -25.89
CA LYS A 21 -16.92 -26.55 -25.31
C LYS A 21 -17.57 -25.54 -24.38
N LEU A 22 -16.78 -24.86 -23.54
CA LEU A 22 -17.28 -23.89 -22.55
C LEU A 22 -17.34 -22.49 -23.15
N VAL A 23 -16.24 -22.04 -23.75
CA VAL A 23 -16.09 -20.75 -24.42
C VAL A 23 -15.22 -20.97 -25.66
N SER A 24 -15.53 -20.30 -26.77
CA SER A 24 -14.71 -20.41 -27.98
C SER A 24 -13.31 -19.82 -27.78
N GLN A 25 -12.29 -20.40 -28.42
CA GLN A 25 -10.92 -19.86 -28.38
C GLN A 25 -10.84 -18.42 -28.88
N LYS A 26 -11.68 -18.05 -29.85
CA LYS A 26 -11.78 -16.66 -30.33
C LYS A 26 -12.23 -15.69 -29.23
N THR A 27 -13.22 -16.09 -28.42
CA THR A 27 -13.70 -15.27 -27.30
C THR A 27 -12.68 -15.23 -26.17
N LEU A 28 -11.97 -16.34 -25.90
CA LEU A 28 -10.90 -16.37 -24.92
C LEU A 28 -9.73 -15.49 -25.31
N GLN A 29 -9.36 -15.46 -26.60
CA GLN A 29 -8.35 -14.54 -27.10
C GLN A 29 -8.73 -13.09 -26.79
N GLN A 30 -9.98 -12.69 -27.00
CA GLN A 30 -10.46 -11.36 -26.62
C GLN A 30 -10.40 -11.13 -25.10
N ALA A 31 -10.71 -12.15 -24.28
CA ALA A 31 -10.66 -12.02 -22.83
C ALA A 31 -9.23 -11.86 -22.28
N PHE A 32 -8.24 -12.45 -22.97
CA PHE A 32 -6.84 -12.45 -22.56
C PHE A 32 -5.97 -11.48 -23.37
N GLU A 33 -6.56 -10.62 -24.19
CA GLU A 33 -5.84 -9.57 -24.91
C GLU A 33 -5.78 -8.31 -24.03
N PRO A 34 -4.58 -7.78 -23.69
CA PRO A 34 -4.47 -6.50 -23.02
C PRO A 34 -5.03 -5.38 -23.90
N HIS A 35 -5.85 -4.51 -23.33
CA HIS A 35 -6.35 -3.34 -24.05
C HIS A 35 -5.46 -2.11 -23.84
N LEU A 36 -5.48 -1.20 -24.80
CA LEU A 36 -4.74 0.07 -24.74
C LEU A 36 -5.66 1.22 -24.31
N LEU A 37 -5.13 2.18 -23.57
CA LEU A 37 -5.75 3.48 -23.35
C LEU A 37 -5.74 4.32 -24.64
N ALA A 38 -6.49 5.43 -24.63
CA ALA A 38 -6.59 6.33 -25.79
C ALA A 38 -5.24 6.94 -26.22
N ASP A 39 -4.29 7.04 -25.29
CA ASP A 39 -2.92 7.51 -25.52
C ASP A 39 -1.95 6.39 -25.95
N GLY A 40 -2.43 5.15 -26.09
CA GLY A 40 -1.63 3.98 -26.47
C GLY A 40 -1.01 3.23 -25.28
N THR A 41 -1.20 3.69 -24.04
CA THR A 41 -0.66 3.02 -22.86
C THR A 41 -1.29 1.63 -22.69
N ASN A 42 -0.46 0.61 -22.50
CA ASN A 42 -0.93 -0.75 -22.26
C ASN A 42 -1.50 -0.87 -20.83
N THR A 43 -2.71 -1.39 -20.72
CA THR A 43 -3.37 -1.60 -19.42
C THR A 43 -2.98 -2.91 -18.74
N ASN A 44 -2.24 -3.80 -19.41
CA ASN A 44 -1.96 -5.16 -18.91
C ASN A 44 -3.23 -5.86 -18.39
N TYR A 45 -4.38 -5.57 -18.99
CA TYR A 45 -5.68 -6.02 -18.51
C TYR A 45 -6.61 -6.32 -19.69
N GLY A 46 -7.16 -7.53 -19.71
CA GLY A 46 -8.20 -7.97 -20.64
C GLY A 46 -9.59 -7.97 -19.98
N PHE A 47 -10.53 -8.76 -20.47
CA PHE A 47 -11.86 -8.85 -19.87
C PHE A 47 -11.87 -9.63 -18.54
N GLY A 48 -11.51 -8.94 -17.47
CA GLY A 48 -11.48 -9.50 -16.11
C GLY A 48 -10.20 -10.29 -15.79
N TRP A 49 -9.11 -10.02 -16.50
CA TRP A 49 -7.82 -10.71 -16.32
C TRP A 49 -6.68 -9.71 -16.37
N GLY A 50 -5.76 -9.81 -15.41
CA GLY A 50 -4.43 -9.24 -15.59
C GLY A 50 -3.66 -10.08 -16.60
N VAL A 51 -3.05 -9.43 -17.58
CA VAL A 51 -2.32 -10.10 -18.66
C VAL A 51 -0.97 -9.41 -18.80
N SER A 52 0.10 -10.17 -18.55
CA SER A 52 1.46 -9.67 -18.58
C SER A 52 2.38 -10.68 -19.25
N VAL A 53 3.38 -10.19 -19.97
CA VAL A 53 4.38 -11.04 -20.62
C VAL A 53 5.72 -10.83 -19.94
N TYR A 54 6.34 -11.93 -19.50
CA TYR A 54 7.68 -11.89 -18.91
C TYR A 54 8.47 -13.12 -19.34
N LYS A 55 9.67 -12.91 -19.90
CA LYS A 55 10.51 -13.97 -20.50
C LYS A 55 9.72 -14.89 -21.46
N GLU A 56 9.00 -14.29 -22.40
CA GLU A 56 8.22 -15.00 -23.43
C GLU A 56 7.04 -15.85 -22.91
N LEU A 57 6.76 -15.81 -21.61
CA LEU A 57 5.59 -16.46 -21.01
C LEU A 57 4.48 -15.44 -20.77
N THR A 58 3.25 -15.80 -21.12
CA THR A 58 2.06 -14.99 -20.86
C THR A 58 1.44 -15.40 -19.54
N PHE A 59 1.50 -14.52 -18.56
CA PHE A 59 0.85 -14.69 -17.26
C PHE A 59 -0.54 -14.04 -17.31
N ILE A 60 -1.56 -14.89 -17.30
CA ILE A 60 -2.97 -14.47 -17.20
C ILE A 60 -3.41 -14.75 -15.76
N ARG A 61 -3.64 -13.70 -14.99
CA ARG A 61 -3.79 -13.78 -13.53
C ARG A 61 -4.98 -12.99 -13.03
N HIS A 62 -5.61 -13.46 -11.95
CA HIS A 62 -6.58 -12.68 -11.23
C HIS A 62 -6.58 -13.01 -9.73
N GLY A 63 -6.55 -11.97 -8.90
CA GLY A 63 -6.70 -12.07 -7.46
C GLY A 63 -8.15 -11.89 -7.00
N GLY A 64 -8.48 -12.37 -5.81
CA GLY A 64 -9.78 -12.17 -5.18
C GLY A 64 -9.64 -11.84 -3.70
N ALA A 65 -10.48 -10.94 -3.23
CA ALA A 65 -10.57 -10.61 -1.81
C ALA A 65 -12.03 -10.38 -1.40
N ILE A 66 -12.44 -11.03 -0.32
CA ILE A 66 -13.68 -10.76 0.42
C ILE A 66 -13.38 -10.94 1.92
N ASN A 67 -14.27 -10.50 2.79
CA ASN A 67 -14.11 -10.63 4.24
C ASN A 67 -13.76 -12.06 4.65
N GLY A 68 -12.58 -12.26 5.22
CA GLY A 68 -12.06 -13.54 5.66
C GLY A 68 -11.41 -14.42 4.59
N PHE A 69 -11.47 -14.07 3.30
CA PHE A 69 -10.95 -14.93 2.22
C PHE A 69 -10.15 -14.17 1.17
N LEU A 70 -9.06 -14.80 0.73
CA LEU A 70 -8.20 -14.33 -0.36
C LEU A 70 -8.02 -15.45 -1.38
N SER A 71 -7.91 -15.10 -2.65
CA SER A 71 -7.56 -16.04 -3.72
C SER A 71 -6.59 -15.41 -4.70
N ASP A 72 -5.82 -16.26 -5.38
CA ASP A 72 -4.98 -15.86 -6.49
C ASP A 72 -4.86 -17.02 -7.46
N ALA A 73 -5.19 -16.77 -8.72
CA ALA A 73 -5.16 -17.76 -9.79
C ALA A 73 -4.35 -17.23 -10.97
N VAL A 74 -3.49 -18.08 -11.53
CA VAL A 74 -2.63 -17.77 -12.68
C VAL A 74 -2.61 -18.94 -13.65
N ARG A 75 -2.73 -18.64 -14.94
CA ARG A 75 -2.53 -19.57 -16.05
C ARG A 75 -1.44 -19.08 -16.98
N ILE A 76 -0.63 -20.01 -17.48
CA ILE A 76 0.46 -19.78 -18.44
C ILE A 76 0.25 -20.76 -19.60
N PRO A 77 -0.44 -20.32 -20.67
CA PRO A 77 -0.84 -21.20 -21.77
C PRO A 77 0.34 -21.87 -22.48
N GLU A 78 1.46 -21.16 -22.63
CA GLU A 78 2.66 -21.68 -23.30
C GLU A 78 3.26 -22.91 -22.60
N ALA A 79 3.00 -23.03 -21.30
CA ALA A 79 3.47 -24.13 -20.47
C ALA A 79 2.37 -25.15 -20.11
N HIS A 80 1.13 -24.92 -20.60
CA HIS A 80 -0.08 -25.64 -20.14
C HIS A 80 -0.11 -25.73 -18.61
N PHE A 81 0.11 -24.59 -17.94
CA PHE A 81 0.24 -24.51 -16.49
C PHE A 81 -0.90 -23.69 -15.89
N PHE A 82 -1.48 -24.21 -14.81
CA PHE A 82 -2.44 -23.50 -13.97
C PHE A 82 -2.10 -23.67 -12.51
N MET A 83 -2.26 -22.57 -11.76
CA MET A 83 -2.12 -22.54 -10.32
C MET A 83 -3.23 -21.69 -9.73
N VAL A 84 -3.79 -22.18 -8.63
CA VAL A 84 -4.69 -21.41 -7.79
C VAL A 84 -4.38 -21.66 -6.33
N ILE A 85 -4.37 -20.59 -5.54
CA ILE A 85 -4.25 -20.64 -4.08
C ILE A 85 -5.50 -19.99 -3.50
N LEU A 86 -6.20 -20.73 -2.64
CA LEU A 86 -7.38 -20.27 -1.90
C LEU A 86 -7.03 -20.19 -0.42
N SER A 87 -7.28 -19.05 0.21
CA SER A 87 -6.97 -18.79 1.62
C SER A 87 -8.22 -18.33 2.36
N ASN A 88 -8.47 -18.91 3.53
CA ASN A 88 -9.45 -18.43 4.51
C ASN A 88 -8.79 -17.58 5.62
N ASN A 89 -7.64 -16.97 5.30
CA ASN A 89 -6.87 -16.14 6.19
C ASN A 89 -6.41 -14.87 5.44
N GLN A 90 -6.68 -13.71 6.02
CA GLN A 90 -6.29 -12.41 5.44
C GLN A 90 -4.91 -11.93 5.92
N SER A 91 -4.33 -12.54 6.96
CA SER A 91 -3.05 -12.14 7.53
C SER A 91 -1.86 -12.42 6.60
N VAL A 92 -1.99 -13.41 5.70
CA VAL A 92 -0.98 -13.74 4.69
C VAL A 92 -1.68 -13.93 3.35
N GLY A 93 -1.43 -13.02 2.41
CA GLY A 93 -2.00 -13.08 1.07
C GLY A 93 -1.31 -14.10 0.17
N PRO A 94 -2.05 -14.80 -0.72
CA PRO A 94 -1.48 -15.84 -1.58
C PRO A 94 -0.52 -15.31 -2.66
N ALA A 95 -0.67 -14.04 -3.05
CA ALA A 95 0.03 -13.46 -4.19
C ALA A 95 1.57 -13.60 -4.15
N GLY A 96 2.19 -13.35 -2.99
CA GLY A 96 3.64 -13.46 -2.84
C GLY A 96 4.13 -14.92 -2.92
N LEU A 97 3.33 -15.88 -2.44
CA LEU A 97 3.64 -17.30 -2.58
C LEU A 97 3.50 -17.75 -4.03
N THR A 98 2.46 -17.28 -4.74
CA THR A 98 2.33 -17.50 -6.19
C THR A 98 3.57 -17.03 -6.93
N ASP A 99 4.01 -15.78 -6.68
CA ASP A 99 5.19 -15.20 -7.34
C ASP A 99 6.46 -16.01 -7.03
N GLU A 100 6.62 -16.50 -5.80
CA GLU A 100 7.72 -17.37 -5.43
C GLU A 100 7.73 -18.70 -6.17
N ILE A 101 6.58 -19.37 -6.25
CA ILE A 101 6.48 -20.64 -6.95
C ILE A 101 6.70 -20.43 -8.46
N LEU A 102 6.09 -19.40 -9.06
CA LEU A 102 6.29 -19.07 -10.47
C LEU A 102 7.78 -18.81 -10.78
N ASN A 103 8.44 -18.02 -9.94
CA ASN A 103 9.85 -17.71 -10.11
C ASN A 103 10.74 -18.96 -10.07
N LYS A 104 10.46 -19.90 -9.16
CA LYS A 104 11.18 -21.17 -9.06
C LYS A 104 10.85 -22.13 -10.19
N ALA A 105 9.56 -22.35 -10.47
CA ALA A 105 9.08 -23.31 -11.46
C ALA A 105 9.54 -22.97 -12.88
N PHE A 106 9.54 -21.68 -13.22
CA PHE A 106 9.90 -21.19 -14.55
C PHE A 106 11.31 -20.57 -14.62
N SER A 107 12.10 -20.67 -13.55
CA SER A 107 13.46 -20.09 -13.48
C SER A 107 13.50 -18.62 -13.94
N LEU A 108 12.53 -17.83 -13.46
CA LEU A 108 12.30 -16.46 -13.93
C LEU A 108 13.45 -15.51 -13.57
N GLY A 109 14.31 -15.89 -12.62
CA GLY A 109 15.48 -15.11 -12.23
C GLY A 109 15.11 -13.81 -11.53
N ILE A 110 13.93 -13.78 -10.88
CA ILE A 110 13.44 -12.61 -10.14
C ILE A 110 14.03 -12.59 -8.71
N ALA A 111 14.67 -13.68 -8.27
CA ALA A 111 15.38 -13.75 -6.99
C ALA A 111 16.86 -13.39 -7.13
N ASN A 112 17.36 -12.64 -6.14
CA ASN A 112 18.76 -12.25 -5.92
C ASN A 112 19.22 -11.00 -6.68
N THR A 113 18.72 -9.84 -6.25
CA THR A 113 19.55 -8.65 -6.31
C THR A 113 20.29 -8.53 -4.98
N THR A 114 21.62 -8.43 -5.05
CA THR A 114 22.44 -8.16 -3.86
C THR A 114 22.05 -6.79 -3.35
N GLU A 115 21.73 -6.69 -2.06
CA GLU A 115 21.52 -5.40 -1.42
C GLU A 115 22.77 -4.53 -1.59
N GLN A 116 22.56 -3.27 -1.96
CA GLN A 116 23.63 -2.31 -2.23
C GLN A 116 23.49 -1.12 -1.28
N SER A 117 24.58 -0.40 -1.05
CA SER A 117 24.45 0.93 -0.46
C SER A 117 23.84 1.91 -1.48
N CYS A 118 23.02 2.83 -0.99
CA CYS A 118 22.49 3.95 -1.77
C CYS A 118 22.96 5.32 -1.26
N GLU A 119 23.94 5.36 -0.34
CA GLU A 119 24.42 6.59 0.31
C GLU A 119 24.76 7.71 -0.68
N ASP A 120 25.37 7.38 -1.81
CA ASP A 120 25.85 8.36 -2.79
C ASP A 120 24.73 9.07 -3.58
N TYR A 121 23.51 8.54 -3.61
CA TYR A 121 22.42 9.04 -4.46
C TYR A 121 21.04 9.06 -3.81
N ALA A 122 20.86 8.45 -2.64
CA ALA A 122 19.56 8.33 -1.97
C ALA A 122 18.93 9.69 -1.64
N GLU A 123 19.75 10.69 -1.30
CA GLU A 123 19.27 12.04 -1.01
C GLU A 123 18.51 12.66 -2.18
N GLU A 124 18.93 12.39 -3.42
CA GLU A 124 18.27 12.90 -4.62
C GLU A 124 16.86 12.30 -4.81
N LEU A 125 16.64 11.10 -4.27
CA LEU A 125 15.38 10.37 -4.33
C LEU A 125 14.39 10.85 -3.24
N THR A 126 14.84 11.62 -2.24
CA THR A 126 13.95 12.16 -1.21
C THR A 126 12.96 13.16 -1.79
N GLY A 127 11.73 13.17 -1.25
CA GLY A 127 10.71 14.11 -1.68
C GLY A 127 9.29 13.59 -1.53
N VAL A 128 8.35 14.39 -2.02
CA VAL A 128 6.91 14.09 -2.04
C VAL A 128 6.53 13.64 -3.44
N TYR A 129 5.90 12.48 -3.53
CA TYR A 129 5.48 11.84 -4.78
C TYR A 129 3.95 11.74 -4.79
N GLN A 130 3.32 12.13 -5.89
CA GLN A 130 1.86 12.06 -6.02
C GLN A 130 1.42 10.62 -6.27
N VAL A 131 0.53 10.08 -5.43
CA VAL A 131 0.06 8.70 -5.60
C VAL A 131 -1.10 8.68 -6.59
N VAL A 132 -0.88 7.98 -7.69
CA VAL A 132 -1.90 7.67 -8.69
C VAL A 132 -2.15 6.16 -8.73
N ARG A 133 -3.32 5.76 -9.22
CA ARG A 133 -3.66 4.36 -9.48
C ARG A 133 -4.38 4.21 -10.81
N SER A 134 -4.33 3.00 -11.38
CA SER A 134 -5.16 2.62 -12.54
C SER A 134 -5.01 3.58 -13.72
N GLY A 135 -3.78 4.01 -14.00
CA GLY A 135 -3.48 4.81 -15.19
C GLY A 135 -3.61 6.31 -14.95
N GLY A 136 -3.07 6.76 -13.81
CA GLY A 136 -2.98 8.19 -13.50
C GLY A 136 -4.18 8.75 -12.73
N ARG A 137 -5.14 7.93 -12.28
CA ARG A 137 -6.22 8.43 -11.42
C ARG A 137 -5.64 8.84 -10.07
N LEU A 138 -5.82 10.11 -9.71
CA LEU A 138 -5.46 10.62 -8.40
C LEU A 138 -6.14 9.80 -7.30
N VAL A 139 -5.33 9.32 -6.37
CA VAL A 139 -5.82 8.67 -5.17
C VAL A 139 -6.14 9.75 -4.15
N THR A 140 -7.38 9.78 -3.69
CA THR A 140 -7.81 10.64 -2.60
C THR A 140 -8.13 9.80 -1.36
N ASN A 141 -7.99 10.42 -0.20
CA ASN A 141 -8.47 9.86 1.06
C ASN A 141 -10.01 10.02 1.16
N TYR A 142 -10.60 9.61 2.29
CA TYR A 142 -12.06 9.69 2.50
C TYR A 142 -12.59 11.12 2.59
N SER A 143 -11.70 12.10 2.79
CA SER A 143 -12.01 13.53 2.80
C SER A 143 -11.74 14.18 1.43
N GLU A 144 -11.58 13.37 0.39
CA GLU A 144 -11.28 13.79 -0.99
C GLU A 144 -9.94 14.52 -1.17
N GLU A 145 -9.06 14.49 -0.18
CA GLU A 145 -7.72 15.10 -0.31
C GLU A 145 -6.73 14.14 -0.99
N PRO A 146 -5.77 14.65 -1.77
CA PRO A 146 -4.78 13.80 -2.43
C PRO A 146 -3.91 13.01 -1.46
N VAL A 147 -3.63 11.76 -1.81
CA VAL A 147 -2.67 10.90 -1.11
C VAL A 147 -1.30 11.05 -1.75
N TYR A 148 -0.28 11.19 -0.92
CA TYR A 148 1.12 11.31 -1.32
C TYR A 148 1.95 10.15 -0.76
N GLY A 149 3.08 9.90 -1.40
CA GLY A 149 4.18 9.09 -0.90
C GLY A 149 5.32 10.01 -0.46
N TYR A 150 5.74 9.92 0.79
CA TYR A 150 6.86 10.63 1.35
C TYR A 150 8.07 9.72 1.37
N VAL A 151 9.06 10.01 0.53
CA VAL A 151 10.33 9.28 0.50
C VAL A 151 11.35 10.06 1.31
N ARG A 152 11.94 9.41 2.32
CA ARG A 152 12.95 10.00 3.21
C ARG A 152 14.19 9.12 3.28
N TYR A 153 15.35 9.74 3.36
CA TYR A 153 16.62 9.07 3.58
C TYR A 153 17.12 9.41 4.98
N ALA A 154 17.38 8.40 5.79
CA ALA A 154 17.94 8.54 7.13
C ALA A 154 18.65 7.23 7.52
N ASP A 155 19.72 7.34 8.32
CA ASP A 155 20.44 6.19 8.89
C ASP A 155 20.85 5.11 7.85
N GLY A 156 21.25 5.53 6.64
CA GLY A 156 21.71 4.63 5.59
C GLY A 156 20.59 3.96 4.79
N ALA A 157 19.32 4.29 5.05
CA ALA A 157 18.17 3.64 4.41
C ALA A 157 17.16 4.64 3.85
N LEU A 158 16.63 4.31 2.67
CA LEU A 158 15.44 4.97 2.17
C LEU A 158 14.19 4.36 2.80
N THR A 159 13.24 5.23 3.10
CA THR A 159 11.91 4.85 3.58
C THR A 159 10.83 5.51 2.73
N ILE A 160 9.69 4.84 2.62
CA ILE A 160 8.48 5.41 2.05
C ILE A 160 7.33 5.32 3.05
N GLN A 161 6.57 6.41 3.16
CA GLN A 161 5.35 6.49 3.95
C GLN A 161 4.25 7.10 3.09
N GLN A 162 3.07 6.49 3.04
CA GLN A 162 1.91 7.11 2.38
C GLN A 162 1.14 7.97 3.37
N THR A 163 0.41 8.99 2.89
CA THR A 163 -0.51 9.81 3.71
C THR A 163 -1.42 8.90 4.56
N GLY A 164 -1.45 9.13 5.87
CA GLY A 164 -2.24 8.33 6.82
C GLY A 164 -1.69 6.92 7.09
N GLY A 165 -0.57 6.54 6.48
CA GLY A 165 0.01 5.20 6.50
C GLY A 165 1.29 5.08 7.34
N GLY A 166 1.72 3.83 7.55
CA GLY A 166 2.98 3.52 8.21
C GLY A 166 4.19 3.63 7.27
N THR A 167 5.36 3.82 7.86
CA THR A 167 6.65 3.87 7.16
C THR A 167 7.13 2.48 6.77
N ARG A 168 7.79 2.37 5.62
CA ARG A 168 8.37 1.13 5.10
C ARG A 168 9.77 1.39 4.59
N THR A 169 10.72 0.56 5.00
CA THR A 169 12.07 0.59 4.45
C THR A 169 12.09 0.05 3.03
N LEU A 170 12.88 0.70 2.18
CA LEU A 170 13.18 0.29 0.82
C LEU A 170 14.55 -0.39 0.81
N THR A 171 14.64 -1.60 0.27
CA THR A 171 15.92 -2.29 0.13
C THR A 171 16.55 -1.85 -1.18
N CYS A 172 17.70 -1.20 -1.12
CA CYS A 172 18.43 -0.75 -2.30
C CYS A 172 19.00 -1.93 -3.08
N ILE A 173 18.74 -1.96 -4.39
CA ILE A 173 19.22 -3.00 -5.30
C ILE A 173 19.83 -2.43 -6.60
N GLY A 174 19.99 -1.11 -6.65
CA GLY A 174 20.59 -0.36 -7.75
C GLY A 174 20.28 1.14 -7.63
N LYS A 175 20.98 1.98 -8.41
CA LYS A 175 20.90 3.46 -8.35
C LYS A 175 19.47 4.01 -8.23
N ASP A 176 18.56 3.48 -9.05
CA ASP A 176 17.19 3.94 -9.10
C ASP A 176 16.20 2.78 -8.89
N THR A 177 16.64 1.65 -8.31
CA THR A 177 15.80 0.45 -8.15
C THR A 177 15.85 -0.05 -6.72
N PHE A 178 14.67 -0.23 -6.13
CA PHE A 178 14.51 -0.65 -4.75
C PHE A 178 13.46 -1.75 -4.64
N MET A 179 13.63 -2.67 -3.69
CA MET A 179 12.58 -3.63 -3.34
C MET A 179 11.68 -3.06 -2.25
N LEU A 180 10.38 -3.35 -2.35
CA LEU A 180 9.37 -2.97 -1.37
C LEU A 180 8.66 -4.23 -0.86
N ARG A 181 8.83 -4.58 0.42
CA ARG A 181 8.25 -5.75 1.12
C ARG A 181 8.66 -7.13 0.60
N SER A 182 8.89 -7.30 -0.69
CA SER A 182 9.20 -8.57 -1.33
C SER A 182 10.17 -8.35 -2.51
N PRO A 183 10.88 -9.40 -2.97
CA PRO A 183 11.73 -9.30 -4.16
C PRO A 183 10.93 -9.14 -5.47
N TYR A 184 9.61 -9.35 -5.42
CA TYR A 184 8.70 -9.30 -6.55
C TYR A 184 8.11 -7.90 -6.77
N THR A 185 8.16 -7.02 -5.77
CA THR A 185 7.68 -5.64 -5.88
C THR A 185 8.86 -4.68 -5.90
N ARG A 186 9.04 -3.98 -7.02
CA ARG A 186 10.12 -3.02 -7.23
C ARG A 186 9.58 -1.60 -7.32
N MET A 187 10.27 -0.70 -6.66
CA MET A 187 10.12 0.74 -6.83
C MET A 187 11.25 1.21 -7.74
N VAL A 188 10.91 1.76 -8.90
CA VAL A 188 11.88 2.19 -9.90
C VAL A 188 11.76 3.69 -10.11
N PHE A 189 12.78 4.45 -9.75
CA PHE A 189 12.84 5.89 -9.99
C PHE A 189 13.23 6.16 -11.44
N THR A 190 12.59 7.17 -12.03
CA THR A 190 12.86 7.60 -13.41
C THR A 190 13.48 8.99 -13.37
N ARG A 191 14.48 9.22 -14.22
CA ARG A 191 15.18 10.50 -14.37
C ARG A 191 15.03 11.05 -15.78
N ASP A 192 15.20 12.36 -15.93
CA ASP A 192 15.32 13.01 -17.24
C ASP A 192 16.77 12.94 -17.79
N GLU A 193 16.97 13.54 -18.95
CA GLU A 193 18.28 13.63 -19.63
C GLU A 193 19.35 14.41 -18.85
N ASN A 194 18.96 15.18 -17.83
CA ASN A 194 19.84 15.96 -16.97
C ASN A 194 20.01 15.30 -15.58
N ASP A 195 19.72 14.01 -15.45
CA ASP A 195 19.75 13.23 -14.21
C ASP A 195 18.75 13.72 -13.13
N ARG A 196 17.78 14.58 -13.44
CA ARG A 196 16.76 14.99 -12.47
C ARG A 196 15.71 13.89 -12.28
N VAL A 197 15.43 13.54 -11.02
CA VAL A 197 14.37 12.58 -10.66
C VAL A 197 13.00 13.15 -11.02
N LEU A 198 12.29 12.45 -11.91
CA LEU A 198 10.95 12.79 -12.37
C LEU A 198 9.85 12.17 -11.51
N GLY A 199 10.09 10.98 -10.96
CA GLY A 199 9.07 10.20 -10.26
C GLY A 199 9.49 8.76 -10.06
N MET A 200 8.52 7.91 -9.71
CA MET A 200 8.75 6.48 -9.50
C MET A 200 7.62 5.62 -10.02
N HIS A 201 7.95 4.42 -10.47
CA HIS A 201 7.04 3.36 -10.87
C HIS A 201 7.00 2.27 -9.80
N LEU A 202 5.85 1.64 -9.64
CA LEU A 202 5.71 0.45 -8.81
C LEU A 202 5.48 -0.78 -9.71
N LEU A 203 6.52 -1.58 -9.88
CA LEU A 203 6.48 -2.78 -10.70
C LEU A 203 6.26 -4.02 -9.84
N THR A 204 5.36 -4.90 -10.26
CA THR A 204 5.20 -6.24 -9.68
C THR A 204 5.63 -7.28 -10.73
N LEU A 205 6.47 -8.22 -10.34
CA LEU A 205 7.07 -9.24 -11.21
C LEU A 205 6.67 -10.65 -10.73
N PRO A 206 6.43 -11.61 -11.64
CA PRO A 206 6.44 -11.46 -13.09
C PRO A 206 5.20 -10.75 -13.65
N THR A 207 4.18 -10.51 -12.81
CA THR A 207 2.90 -9.98 -13.27
C THR A 207 2.68 -8.53 -12.91
N THR A 208 2.36 -7.71 -13.89
CA THR A 208 1.89 -6.33 -13.70
C THR A 208 0.38 -6.28 -13.97
N PHE A 209 -0.36 -5.60 -13.10
CA PHE A 209 -1.80 -5.40 -13.24
C PHE A 209 -2.10 -3.94 -13.50
N GLY A 210 -2.89 -3.66 -14.52
CA GLY A 210 -3.21 -2.28 -14.86
C GLY A 210 -2.07 -1.61 -15.65
N PRO A 211 -2.35 -0.39 -16.14
CA PRO A 211 -1.30 0.47 -16.67
C PRO A 211 -0.27 0.77 -15.58
N ASP A 212 0.93 1.09 -16.01
CA ASP A 212 2.03 1.42 -15.11
C ASP A 212 1.70 2.69 -14.30
N ASP A 213 1.67 2.55 -12.97
CA ASP A 213 1.36 3.66 -12.06
C ASP A 213 2.64 4.48 -11.82
N PHE A 214 2.81 5.54 -12.61
CA PHE A 214 3.87 6.52 -12.44
C PHE A 214 3.47 7.58 -11.41
N ALA A 215 4.16 7.60 -10.27
CA ALA A 215 4.02 8.60 -9.23
C ALA A 215 5.01 9.76 -9.47
N PRO A 216 4.57 10.91 -10.01
CA PRO A 216 5.47 12.02 -10.28
C PRO A 216 5.99 12.65 -8.98
N LYS A 217 7.25 13.05 -9.00
CA LYS A 217 7.87 13.85 -7.94
C LYS A 217 7.29 15.26 -8.00
N THR A 218 6.93 15.81 -6.83
CA THR A 218 6.30 17.12 -6.70
C THR A 218 7.26 18.15 -6.11
N ASP A 219 6.91 19.43 -6.22
CA ASP A 219 7.62 20.53 -5.55
C ASP A 219 7.10 20.79 -4.12
N ILE A 220 6.18 19.94 -3.61
CA ILE A 220 5.68 20.04 -2.24
C ILE A 220 6.84 19.68 -1.29
N PRO A 221 7.14 20.51 -0.27
CA PRO A 221 8.18 20.18 0.69
C PRO A 221 7.78 18.94 1.50
N LEU A 222 8.77 18.12 1.85
CA LEU A 222 8.55 17.01 2.79
C LEU A 222 7.95 17.56 4.09
N PRO A 223 6.92 16.90 4.66
CA PRO A 223 6.45 17.25 6.00
C PRO A 223 7.60 17.14 6.99
N GLY A 224 7.80 18.20 7.78
CA GLY A 224 8.82 18.25 8.82
C GLY A 224 8.63 17.14 9.85
N GLU A 225 9.73 16.71 10.47
CA GLU A 225 9.64 15.76 11.58
C GLU A 225 8.94 16.40 12.78
N LYS A 226 7.98 15.68 13.35
CA LYS A 226 7.30 16.11 14.58
C LYS A 226 8.27 15.98 15.76
N GLN A 227 8.58 17.10 16.40
CA GLN A 227 9.47 17.13 17.56
C GLN A 227 8.70 16.81 18.83
N GLU A 228 9.17 15.82 19.57
CA GLU A 228 8.60 15.43 20.85
C GLU A 228 8.99 16.42 21.96
N VAL A 229 8.01 16.90 22.71
CA VAL A 229 8.23 17.69 23.93
C VAL A 229 8.02 16.82 25.18
N SER A 230 8.45 17.29 26.34
CA SER A 230 8.15 16.62 27.61
C SER A 230 6.98 17.29 28.30
N LEU A 231 6.00 16.51 28.75
CA LEU A 231 4.85 16.98 29.52
C LEU A 231 4.85 16.37 30.93
N LEU A 232 4.30 17.12 31.87
CA LEU A 232 4.08 16.66 33.24
C LEU A 232 2.86 15.71 33.30
N PRO A 233 2.84 14.73 34.22
CA PRO A 233 1.73 13.78 34.34
C PRO A 233 0.35 14.43 34.49
N GLU A 234 0.24 15.53 35.23
CA GLU A 234 -1.01 16.29 35.40
C GLU A 234 -1.55 16.88 34.09
N GLN A 235 -0.67 17.27 33.17
CA GLN A 235 -1.05 17.76 31.85
C GLN A 235 -1.66 16.62 31.02
N LEU A 236 -1.11 15.41 31.14
CA LEU A 236 -1.63 14.22 30.45
C LEU A 236 -2.96 13.74 31.02
N ILE A 237 -3.10 13.74 32.36
CA ILE A 237 -4.31 13.28 33.04
C ILE A 237 -5.55 14.10 32.61
N ARG A 238 -5.38 15.41 32.37
CA ARG A 238 -6.46 16.29 31.86
C ARG A 238 -7.03 15.82 30.50
N LEU A 239 -6.20 15.19 29.68
CA LEU A 239 -6.56 14.70 28.34
C LEU A 239 -7.23 13.33 28.37
N CYS A 240 -7.10 12.59 29.48
CA CYS A 240 -7.73 11.28 29.62
C CYS A 240 -9.26 11.37 29.51
N GLY A 241 -9.85 10.32 28.95
CA GLY A 241 -11.29 10.24 28.74
C GLY A 241 -11.64 9.40 27.52
N SER A 242 -12.93 9.39 27.20
CA SER A 242 -13.46 8.77 25.98
C SER A 242 -13.96 9.84 25.03
N TYR A 243 -13.63 9.68 23.75
CA TYR A 243 -13.99 10.60 22.69
C TYR A 243 -14.77 9.86 21.61
N ASP A 244 -15.95 10.37 21.28
CA ASP A 244 -16.85 9.77 20.29
C ASP A 244 -16.74 10.49 18.95
N LEU A 245 -16.17 9.80 17.97
CA LEU A 245 -15.97 10.27 16.60
C LEU A 245 -17.15 9.86 15.70
N GLY A 246 -18.22 9.27 16.26
CA GLY A 246 -19.42 8.86 15.56
C GLY A 246 -19.37 7.43 15.02
N GLY A 247 -20.54 6.88 14.68
CA GLY A 247 -20.65 5.56 14.06
C GLY A 247 -20.16 4.39 14.92
N GLY A 248 -20.02 4.57 16.24
CA GLY A 248 -19.45 3.58 17.16
C GLY A 248 -17.92 3.58 17.21
N PHE A 249 -17.27 4.53 16.54
CA PHE A 249 -15.82 4.71 16.60
C PHE A 249 -15.44 5.62 17.76
N LEU A 250 -14.77 5.05 18.76
CA LEU A 250 -14.33 5.73 19.97
C LEU A 250 -12.81 5.75 20.04
N LEU A 251 -12.26 6.85 20.56
CA LEU A 251 -10.90 6.92 21.06
C LEU A 251 -10.93 6.93 22.59
N SER A 252 -10.28 5.94 23.20
CA SER A 252 -10.01 5.89 24.64
C SER A 252 -8.61 6.41 24.90
N VAL A 253 -8.50 7.47 25.70
CA VAL A 253 -7.24 8.14 26.02
C VAL A 253 -6.90 7.89 27.48
N THR A 254 -5.73 7.31 27.73
CA THR A 254 -5.25 6.95 29.07
C THR A 254 -3.80 7.39 29.26
N ALA A 255 -3.44 7.82 30.47
CA ALA A 255 -2.06 8.15 30.84
C ALA A 255 -1.46 7.06 31.74
N GLU A 256 -0.23 6.65 31.45
CA GLU A 256 0.58 5.76 32.29
C GLU A 256 1.92 6.45 32.58
N GLY A 257 2.08 7.00 33.78
CA GLY A 257 3.25 7.81 34.13
C GLY A 257 3.30 9.09 33.29
N SER A 258 4.36 9.26 32.51
CA SER A 258 4.58 10.40 31.60
C SER A 258 4.25 10.09 30.14
N GLN A 259 3.51 9.02 29.87
CA GLN A 259 3.17 8.58 28.51
C GLN A 259 1.66 8.54 28.33
N LEU A 260 1.16 9.17 27.27
CA LEU A 260 -0.24 9.06 26.85
C LEU A 260 -0.39 7.89 25.88
N PHE A 261 -1.50 7.17 26.01
CA PHE A 261 -1.91 6.07 25.14
C PHE A 261 -3.28 6.37 24.57
N ILE A 262 -3.46 6.07 23.29
CA ILE A 262 -4.75 6.16 22.62
C ILE A 262 -5.12 4.79 22.04
N GLN A 263 -6.36 4.38 22.28
CA GLN A 263 -6.93 3.14 21.78
C GLN A 263 -8.17 3.44 20.95
N ALA A 264 -8.17 3.01 19.69
CA ALA A 264 -9.36 3.01 18.84
C ALA A 264 -10.21 1.75 19.07
N THR A 265 -11.53 1.84 18.88
CA THR A 265 -12.46 0.71 19.00
C THR A 265 -11.96 -0.51 18.21
N GLY A 266 -11.82 -1.66 18.88
CA GLY A 266 -11.40 -2.92 18.26
C GLY A 266 -9.90 -3.02 17.93
N GLN A 267 -9.09 -2.04 18.33
CA GLN A 267 -7.64 -2.03 18.10
C GLN A 267 -6.84 -2.11 19.40
N ALA A 268 -5.54 -2.38 19.27
CA ALA A 268 -4.59 -2.24 20.36
C ALA A 268 -4.44 -0.76 20.75
N LYS A 269 -4.09 -0.51 22.02
CA LYS A 269 -3.67 0.82 22.46
C LYS A 269 -2.23 1.08 22.06
N PHE A 270 -1.91 2.29 21.61
CA PHE A 270 -0.56 2.69 21.22
C PHE A 270 -0.13 3.97 21.93
N PRO A 271 1.16 4.12 22.26
CA PRO A 271 1.68 5.36 22.81
C PRO A 271 1.60 6.48 21.75
N VAL A 272 1.29 7.69 22.21
CA VAL A 272 1.34 8.92 21.41
C VAL A 272 2.27 9.94 22.04
N TYR A 273 2.98 10.69 21.21
CA TYR A 273 4.06 11.57 21.62
C TYR A 273 3.62 13.03 21.46
N PRO A 274 3.79 13.90 22.46
CA PRO A 274 3.32 15.28 22.39
C PRO A 274 4.23 16.14 21.49
N THR A 275 3.64 16.98 20.65
CA THR A 275 4.31 18.14 20.04
C THR A 275 4.01 19.43 20.80
N SER A 276 2.90 19.47 21.53
CA SER A 276 2.49 20.55 22.44
C SER A 276 1.71 19.97 23.63
N ASP A 277 1.09 20.81 24.44
CA ASP A 277 0.21 20.37 25.53
C ASP A 277 -1.16 19.85 25.05
N THR A 278 -1.53 20.09 23.78
CA THR A 278 -2.78 19.63 23.16
C THR A 278 -2.59 18.86 21.86
N GLU A 279 -1.39 18.75 21.31
CA GLU A 279 -1.14 18.03 20.06
C GLU A 279 -0.22 16.82 20.29
N PHE A 280 -0.62 15.68 19.75
CA PHE A 280 0.10 14.42 19.88
C PHE A 280 0.16 13.67 18.56
N PHE A 281 1.17 12.83 18.36
CA PHE A 281 1.33 12.03 17.15
C PHE A 281 1.77 10.61 17.42
N TRP A 282 1.53 9.72 16.45
CA TRP A 282 2.07 8.36 16.47
C TRP A 282 3.39 8.30 15.72
N LYS A 283 4.35 7.51 16.23
CA LYS A 283 5.59 7.19 15.50
C LYS A 283 5.41 6.05 14.50
N ILE A 284 4.33 5.28 14.61
CA ILE A 284 4.08 4.07 13.79
C ILE A 284 3.25 4.33 12.53
N VAL A 285 2.59 5.48 12.46
CA VAL A 285 1.67 5.86 11.38
C VAL A 285 1.67 7.38 11.22
N ASP A 286 1.43 7.87 10.00
CA ASP A 286 1.22 9.29 9.71
C ASP A 286 -0.14 9.76 10.26
N ALA A 287 -0.20 9.95 11.57
CA ALA A 287 -1.38 10.44 12.24
C ALA A 287 -1.02 11.36 13.41
N SER A 288 -1.93 12.28 13.73
CA SER A 288 -1.90 13.07 14.97
C SER A 288 -3.29 13.23 15.54
N VAL A 289 -3.34 13.68 16.79
CA VAL A 289 -4.56 14.19 17.41
C VAL A 289 -4.31 15.59 17.94
N THR A 290 -5.36 16.41 17.88
CA THR A 290 -5.41 17.72 18.52
C THR A 290 -6.56 17.73 19.52
N PHE A 291 -6.27 18.01 20.78
CA PHE A 291 -7.28 18.15 21.82
C PHE A 291 -7.84 19.57 21.82
N GLU A 292 -9.16 19.68 21.77
CA GLU A 292 -9.85 20.96 21.81
C GLU A 292 -10.13 21.38 23.26
N THR A 293 -9.83 22.65 23.55
CA THR A 293 -9.98 23.22 24.89
C THR A 293 -11.10 24.25 24.90
N ASN A 294 -11.94 24.19 25.94
CA ASN A 294 -12.92 25.23 26.24
C ASN A 294 -12.24 26.45 26.89
N GLU A 295 -12.95 27.57 26.96
CA GLU A 295 -12.48 28.80 27.62
C GLU A 295 -12.12 28.60 29.11
N ASP A 296 -12.77 27.65 29.78
CA ASP A 296 -12.50 27.29 31.18
C ASP A 296 -11.32 26.32 31.35
N GLY A 297 -10.66 25.93 30.26
CA GLY A 297 -9.57 24.96 30.27
C GLY A 297 -10.03 23.50 30.40
N SER A 298 -11.32 23.18 30.29
CA SER A 298 -11.74 21.78 30.12
C SER A 298 -11.52 21.30 28.68
N ILE A 299 -11.39 19.98 28.47
CA ILE A 299 -11.28 19.40 27.12
C ILE A 299 -12.68 19.13 26.56
N SER A 300 -13.00 19.72 25.42
CA SER A 300 -14.31 19.56 24.75
C SER A 300 -14.33 18.38 23.78
N GLY A 301 -13.20 18.07 23.16
CA GLY A 301 -13.10 17.07 22.10
C GLY A 301 -11.67 16.78 21.69
N ILE A 302 -11.56 15.94 20.67
CA ILE A 302 -10.32 15.54 20.02
C ILE A 302 -10.56 15.51 18.51
N THR A 303 -9.61 15.98 17.72
CA THR A 303 -9.62 15.82 16.26
C THR A 303 -8.51 14.86 15.88
N LEU A 304 -8.86 13.73 15.26
CA LEU A 304 -7.91 12.79 14.67
C LEU A 304 -7.55 13.25 13.25
N HIS A 305 -6.27 13.48 13.02
CA HIS A 305 -5.69 13.84 11.73
C HIS A 305 -5.01 12.60 11.14
N GLN A 306 -5.69 11.87 10.26
CA GLN A 306 -5.13 10.68 9.60
C GLN A 306 -5.71 10.51 8.19
N GLY A 307 -5.07 11.13 7.20
CA GLY A 307 -5.63 11.19 5.85
C GLY A 307 -7.02 11.85 5.84
N GLY A 308 -7.16 12.93 6.60
CA GLY A 308 -8.43 13.60 6.86
C GLY A 308 -8.58 13.96 8.34
N ASP A 309 -9.55 14.83 8.62
CA ASP A 309 -9.85 15.33 9.97
C ASP A 309 -11.17 14.75 10.48
N TYR A 310 -11.08 14.09 11.64
CA TYR A 310 -12.21 13.41 12.27
C TYR A 310 -12.39 13.93 13.69
N PHE A 311 -13.33 14.85 13.86
CA PHE A 311 -13.68 15.40 15.17
C PHE A 311 -14.46 14.38 16.01
N GLY A 312 -14.11 14.30 17.28
CA GLY A 312 -14.81 13.50 18.29
C GLY A 312 -15.06 14.28 19.57
N ARG A 313 -16.30 14.24 20.05
CA ARG A 313 -16.69 14.93 21.28
C ARG A 313 -16.24 14.13 22.50
N LYS A 314 -15.72 14.80 23.53
CA LYS A 314 -15.46 14.15 24.83
C LYS A 314 -16.79 13.75 25.48
N ILE A 315 -16.93 12.48 25.83
CA ILE A 315 -18.17 11.91 26.39
C ILE A 315 -18.04 11.48 27.86
N ASN A 316 -16.81 11.24 28.35
CA ASN A 316 -16.50 10.96 29.76
C ASN A 316 -15.07 11.39 30.08
#